data_AF-A0A924NLB9-F1
#
_entry.id   AF-A0A924NLB9-F1
#
_cell.length_a   1.000
_cell.length_b   1.000
_cell.length_c   1.000
_cell.angle_alpha   90.00
_cell.angle_beta   90.00
_cell.angle_gamma   90.00
#
_symmetry.space_group_name_H-M   'P 1'
#
loop_
_entity.id
_entity.type
_entity.pdbx_description
1 polymer ?
#
loop_
_entity_poly.entity_id
_entity_poly.type
_entity_poly.pdbx_seq_one_letter_code
_entity_poly.pdbx_strand_id
1 'polypeptide(L)'
;MALRGYLAAVAKAVNANDLGLPALRDAATAKRAARHQARYGEDLGKFYPAPNPVAVLGVRVVSATKREIPACSLEGGHVLERAGGPPVSARKFVGGTFEMVLEGGRWKLDQAISNTAVDCTAVVPQGRPA
;
A
#
# COMPACT_ATOMS: atom_id res chain seq x y z
N MET A 1 12.20 2.54 -6.37
CA MET A 1 11.75 1.17 -6.68
C MET A 1 11.26 0.38 -5.45
N ALA A 2 11.87 0.49 -4.27
CA ALA A 2 11.52 -0.33 -3.10
C ALA A 2 10.03 -0.28 -2.66
N LEU A 3 9.41 0.91 -2.58
CA LEU A 3 7.98 1.02 -2.25
C LEU A 3 7.08 0.30 -3.28
N ARG A 4 7.39 0.40 -4.58
CA ARG A 4 6.67 -0.34 -5.63
C ARG A 4 6.81 -1.86 -5.43
N GLY A 5 8.01 -2.31 -5.07
CA GLY A 5 8.26 -3.71 -4.72
C GLY A 5 7.43 -4.19 -3.52
N TYR A 6 7.35 -3.39 -2.46
CA TYR A 6 6.48 -3.65 -1.30
C TYR A 6 5.01 -3.74 -1.71
N LEU A 7 4.49 -2.77 -2.48
CA LEU A 7 3.08 -2.76 -2.90
C LEU A 7 2.74 -3.98 -3.76
N ALA A 8 3.65 -4.38 -4.66
CA ALA A 8 3.50 -5.59 -5.46
C ALA A 8 3.54 -6.86 -4.59
N ALA A 9 4.39 -6.90 -3.56
CA ALA A 9 4.47 -8.03 -2.63
C ALA A 9 3.19 -8.16 -1.79
N VAL A 10 2.64 -7.04 -1.30
CA VAL A 10 1.32 -7.01 -0.64
C VAL A 10 0.26 -7.55 -1.58
N ALA A 11 0.27 -7.13 -2.85
CA ALA A 11 -0.71 -7.58 -3.80
C ALA A 11 -0.68 -9.09 -4.06
N LYS A 12 0.53 -9.64 -4.20
CA LYS A 12 0.72 -11.10 -4.31
C LYS A 12 0.23 -11.82 -3.06
N ALA A 13 0.55 -11.32 -1.87
CA ALA A 13 0.13 -11.90 -0.60
C ALA A 13 -1.39 -11.91 -0.42
N VAL A 14 -2.06 -10.80 -0.76
CA VAL A 14 -3.53 -10.71 -0.73
C VAL A 14 -4.16 -11.69 -1.73
N ASN A 15 -3.67 -11.72 -2.97
CA ASN A 15 -4.21 -12.61 -4.01
C ASN A 15 -3.95 -14.08 -3.72
N ALA A 16 -2.85 -14.42 -3.04
CA ALA A 16 -2.52 -15.77 -2.60
C ALA A 16 -3.19 -16.15 -1.27
N ASN A 17 -3.87 -15.22 -0.61
CA ASN A 17 -4.38 -15.35 0.75
C ASN A 17 -3.30 -15.79 1.77
N ASP A 18 -2.07 -15.28 1.60
CA ASP A 18 -0.90 -15.66 2.40
C ASP A 18 -0.01 -14.44 2.71
N LEU A 19 -0.08 -13.92 3.94
CA LEU A 19 0.80 -12.85 4.43
C LEU A 19 2.21 -13.34 4.79
N GLY A 20 2.45 -14.65 4.77
CA GLY A 20 3.72 -15.29 5.03
C GLY A 20 4.69 -15.31 3.84
N LEU A 21 4.26 -14.85 2.66
CA LEU A 21 5.08 -14.89 1.45
C LEU A 21 6.46 -14.24 1.67
N PRO A 22 7.57 -14.90 1.27
CA PRO A 22 8.93 -14.37 1.43
C PRO A 22 9.10 -12.97 0.82
N ALA A 23 8.48 -12.71 -0.34
CA ALA A 23 8.53 -11.41 -0.99
C ALA A 23 7.95 -10.27 -0.12
N LEU A 24 6.93 -10.55 0.70
CA LEU A 24 6.35 -9.57 1.61
C LEU A 24 7.25 -9.36 2.84
N ARG A 25 7.79 -10.44 3.40
CA ARG A 25 8.75 -10.40 4.52
C ARG A 25 10.03 -9.65 4.16
N ASP A 26 10.50 -9.79 2.93
CA ASP A 26 11.68 -9.09 2.42
C ASP A 26 11.46 -7.59 2.22
N ALA A 27 10.23 -7.18 1.91
CA ALA A 27 9.89 -5.80 1.56
C ALA A 27 9.39 -4.96 2.75
N ALA A 28 9.14 -5.57 3.90
CA ALA A 28 8.61 -4.95 5.11
C ALA A 28 9.51 -5.23 6.31
N THR A 29 9.58 -4.29 7.27
CA THR A 29 10.22 -4.58 8.57
C THR A 29 9.42 -5.66 9.31
N ALA A 30 10.04 -6.38 10.25
CA ALA A 30 9.33 -7.36 11.09
C ALA A 30 8.13 -6.71 11.83
N LYS A 31 8.33 -5.48 12.33
CA LYS A 31 7.27 -4.67 12.96
C LYS A 31 6.13 -4.37 12.00
N ARG A 32 6.44 -4.05 10.74
CA ARG A 32 5.41 -3.82 9.70
C ARG A 32 4.66 -5.10 9.36
N ALA A 33 5.37 -6.20 9.15
CA ALA A 33 4.78 -7.50 8.83
C ALA A 33 3.80 -7.97 9.92
N ALA A 34 4.15 -7.80 11.21
CA ALA A 34 3.27 -8.14 12.32
C ALA A 34 1.93 -7.37 12.30
N ARG A 35 1.92 -6.13 11.77
CA ARG A 35 0.69 -5.33 11.62
C ARG A 35 -0.17 -5.73 10.42
N HIS A 36 0.37 -6.45 9.44
CA HIS A 36 -0.42 -6.91 8.31
C HIS A 36 -1.52 -7.87 8.75
N GLN A 37 -1.24 -8.76 9.70
CA GLN A 37 -2.25 -9.66 10.26
C GLN A 37 -3.39 -8.89 10.91
N ALA A 38 -3.08 -7.86 11.70
CA ALA A 38 -4.11 -7.02 12.35
C ALA A 38 -4.95 -6.21 11.34
N ARG A 39 -4.37 -5.85 10.18
CA ARG A 39 -5.03 -5.04 9.16
C ARG A 39 -5.86 -5.86 8.17
N TYR A 40 -5.36 -7.02 7.76
CA TYR A 40 -5.97 -7.84 6.72
C TYR A 40 -6.66 -9.07 7.29
N GLY A 41 -6.12 -9.68 8.35
CA GLY A 41 -6.77 -10.70 9.19
C GLY A 41 -7.73 -11.63 8.44
N GLU A 42 -8.99 -11.61 8.85
CA GLU A 42 -10.07 -12.41 8.27
C GLU A 42 -10.54 -11.89 6.90
N ASP A 43 -10.14 -10.69 6.50
CA ASP A 43 -10.52 -10.01 5.25
C ASP A 43 -9.47 -10.15 4.12
N LEU A 44 -8.41 -10.92 4.38
CA LEU A 44 -7.39 -11.24 3.40
C LEU A 44 -8.00 -12.00 2.22
N GLY A 45 -7.65 -11.61 1.00
CA GLY A 45 -8.12 -12.26 -0.23
C GLY A 45 -9.62 -12.11 -0.51
N LYS A 46 -10.38 -11.37 0.32
CA LYS A 46 -11.78 -11.01 0.03
C LYS A 46 -11.84 -9.92 -1.04
N PHE A 47 -12.96 -9.19 -1.11
CA PHE A 47 -13.33 -8.14 -2.06
C PHE A 47 -12.32 -6.99 -2.33
N TYR A 48 -11.08 -7.05 -1.87
CA TYR A 48 -10.00 -6.10 -2.11
C TYR A 48 -9.10 -6.59 -3.26
N PRO A 49 -9.37 -6.25 -4.54
CA PRO A 49 -8.50 -6.60 -5.65
C PRO A 49 -7.16 -5.90 -5.46
N ALA A 50 -6.06 -6.64 -5.37
CA ALA A 50 -4.76 -6.00 -5.32
C ALA A 50 -4.20 -5.76 -6.75
N PRO A 51 -3.37 -4.72 -6.96
CA PRO A 51 -2.79 -3.79 -5.98
C PRO A 51 -3.69 -2.60 -5.63
N ASN A 52 -3.57 -2.09 -4.39
CA ASN A 52 -4.16 -0.79 -4.04
C ASN A 52 -3.50 0.31 -4.91
N PRO A 53 -4.28 1.09 -5.67
CA PRO A 53 -3.74 2.21 -6.43
C PRO A 53 -3.05 3.23 -5.52
N VAL A 54 -1.77 3.47 -5.78
CA VAL A 54 -0.96 4.47 -5.06
C VAL A 54 -0.27 5.39 -6.06
N ALA A 55 -0.46 6.70 -5.91
CA ALA A 55 0.29 7.72 -6.61
C ALA A 55 1.41 8.24 -5.69
N VAL A 56 2.67 8.00 -6.06
CA VAL A 56 3.83 8.52 -5.33
C VAL A 56 4.11 9.94 -5.80
N LEU A 57 4.14 10.90 -4.87
CA LEU A 57 4.32 12.31 -5.19
C LEU A 57 5.79 12.75 -5.14
N GLY A 58 6.62 12.02 -4.41
CA GLY A 58 8.04 12.32 -4.30
C GLY A 58 8.75 11.43 -3.29
N VAL A 59 10.04 11.69 -3.08
CA VAL A 59 10.84 11.02 -2.05
C VAL A 59 11.57 12.08 -1.25
N ARG A 60 11.34 12.09 0.06
CA ARG A 60 12.05 12.92 1.03
C ARG A 60 13.16 12.12 1.68
N VAL A 61 14.39 12.62 1.57
CA VAL A 61 15.55 12.04 2.25
C VAL A 61 15.59 12.58 3.68
N VAL A 62 15.44 11.69 4.68
CA VAL A 62 15.45 12.08 6.09
C VAL A 62 16.83 11.85 6.72
N SER A 63 17.48 10.73 6.41
CA SER A 63 18.86 10.41 6.85
C SER A 63 19.50 9.44 5.86
N ALA A 64 20.72 8.95 6.08
CA ALA A 64 21.30 7.89 5.23
C ALA A 64 20.44 6.61 5.20
N THR A 65 19.72 6.32 6.29
CA THR A 65 18.98 5.07 6.52
C THR A 65 17.47 5.24 6.62
N LYS A 66 16.93 6.46 6.45
CA LYS A 66 15.48 6.74 6.46
C LYS A 66 15.05 7.55 5.23
N ARG A 67 13.92 7.19 4.64
CA ARG A 67 13.21 7.95 3.60
C ARG A 67 11.74 8.07 3.96
N GLU A 68 11.13 9.16 3.52
CA GLU A 68 9.69 9.33 3.56
C GLU A 68 9.17 9.54 2.15
N ILE A 69 8.05 8.89 1.84
CA ILE A 69 7.47 8.91 0.51
C ILE A 69 6.04 9.40 0.66
N PRO A 70 5.77 10.71 0.44
CA PRO A 70 4.41 11.21 0.35
C PRO A 70 3.72 10.58 -0.85
N ALA A 71 2.50 10.09 -0.63
CA ALA A 71 1.73 9.39 -1.64
C ALA A 71 0.23 9.49 -1.36
N CYS A 72 -0.55 9.31 -2.41
CA CYS A 72 -1.99 9.21 -2.35
C CYS A 72 -2.40 7.76 -2.55
N SER A 73 -3.25 7.22 -1.68
CA SER A 73 -3.76 5.85 -1.78
C SER A 73 -5.28 5.83 -1.87
N LEU A 74 -5.82 4.85 -2.60
CA LEU A 74 -7.26 4.64 -2.67
C LEU A 74 -7.75 4.06 -1.32
N GLU A 75 -8.62 4.80 -0.65
CA GLU A 75 -9.29 4.42 0.60
C GLU A 75 -10.71 3.90 0.32
N GLY A 76 -11.47 4.62 -0.51
CA GLY A 76 -12.83 4.27 -0.91
C GLY A 76 -12.91 3.74 -2.34
N GLY A 77 -13.93 2.94 -2.67
CA GLY A 77 -14.15 2.41 -4.01
C GLY A 77 -13.09 1.41 -4.51
N HIS A 78 -12.34 0.82 -3.57
CA HIS A 78 -11.43 -0.29 -3.84
C HIS A 78 -12.12 -1.65 -3.68
N VAL A 79 -13.04 -1.76 -2.71
CA VAL A 79 -13.76 -3.01 -2.40
C VAL A 79 -14.81 -3.28 -3.47
N LEU A 80 -14.87 -4.50 -3.99
CA LEU A 80 -15.84 -4.92 -5.02
C LEU A 80 -17.00 -5.72 -4.41
N GLU A 81 -18.20 -5.60 -4.94
CA GLU A 81 -19.36 -6.40 -4.47
C GLU A 81 -19.17 -7.92 -4.64
N ARG A 82 -18.37 -8.31 -5.64
CA ARG A 82 -17.98 -9.68 -5.96
C ARG A 82 -16.68 -9.67 -6.74
N ALA A 83 -16.03 -10.82 -6.92
CA ALA A 83 -14.86 -10.92 -7.80
C ALA A 83 -15.18 -10.37 -9.20
N GLY A 84 -14.44 -9.34 -9.63
CA GLY A 84 -14.68 -8.64 -10.90
C GLY A 84 -15.95 -7.78 -10.97
N GLY A 85 -16.68 -7.62 -9.86
CA GLY A 85 -17.88 -6.77 -9.76
C GLY A 85 -17.57 -5.27 -9.62
N PRO A 86 -18.59 -4.41 -9.55
CA PRO A 86 -18.40 -2.98 -9.34
C PRO A 86 -17.89 -2.68 -7.93
N PRO A 87 -17.24 -1.52 -7.71
CA PRO A 87 -16.92 -1.06 -6.38
C PRO A 87 -18.17 -0.80 -5.52
N VAL A 88 -18.11 -1.17 -4.25
CA VAL A 88 -19.21 -0.96 -3.27
C VAL A 88 -19.41 0.51 -2.87
N SER A 89 -18.46 1.39 -3.22
CA SER A 89 -18.50 2.81 -2.87
C SER A 89 -17.76 3.66 -3.89
N ALA A 90 -17.98 4.98 -3.85
CA ALA A 90 -17.24 5.92 -4.68
C ALA A 90 -15.74 5.88 -4.37
N ARG A 91 -14.92 6.09 -5.42
CA ARG A 91 -13.46 6.18 -5.27
C ARG A 91 -13.10 7.39 -4.42
N LYS A 92 -12.26 7.19 -3.41
CA LYS A 92 -11.75 8.25 -2.54
C LYS A 92 -10.26 8.06 -2.33
N PHE A 93 -9.46 9.06 -2.68
CA PHE A 93 -8.04 9.08 -2.39
C PHE A 93 -7.75 9.82 -1.09
N VAL A 94 -6.81 9.31 -0.32
CA VAL A 94 -6.30 9.95 0.89
C VAL A 94 -4.78 10.06 0.84
N GLY A 95 -4.30 11.16 1.39
CA GLY A 95 -2.89 11.45 1.55
C GLY A 95 -2.26 10.63 2.67
N GLY A 96 -1.02 10.20 2.45
CA GLY A 96 -0.25 9.47 3.43
C GLY A 96 1.25 9.58 3.18
N THR A 97 2.00 9.18 4.20
CA THR A 97 3.46 9.06 4.13
C THR A 97 3.85 7.61 4.35
N PHE A 98 4.62 7.05 3.43
CA PHE A 98 5.30 5.77 3.62
C PHE A 98 6.71 6.01 4.17
N GLU A 99 6.98 5.52 5.37
CA GLU A 99 8.32 5.56 5.96
C GLU A 99 9.09 4.30 5.56
N MET A 100 10.22 4.51 4.89
CA MET A 100 11.14 3.45 4.49
C MET A 100 12.41 3.53 5.33
N VAL A 101 12.92 2.37 5.75
CA VAL A 101 14.18 2.23 6.49
C VAL A 101 15.14 1.30 5.77
N LEU A 102 16.44 1.56 5.87
CA LEU A 102 17.48 0.69 5.31
C LEU A 102 17.88 -0.34 6.36
N GLU A 103 17.56 -1.62 6.12
CA GLU A 103 17.84 -2.73 7.03
C GLU A 103 18.50 -3.87 6.24
N GLY A 104 19.68 -4.33 6.68
CA GLY A 104 20.43 -5.38 5.98
C GLY A 104 20.76 -5.04 4.53
N GLY A 105 21.04 -3.76 4.23
CA GLY A 105 21.33 -3.29 2.88
C GLY A 105 20.11 -3.13 1.96
N ARG A 106 18.88 -3.33 2.45
CA ARG A 106 17.65 -3.23 1.66
C ARG A 106 16.68 -2.22 2.25
N TRP A 107 16.07 -1.41 1.41
CA TRP A 107 15.01 -0.49 1.82
C TRP A 107 13.72 -1.27 2.06
N LYS A 108 13.21 -1.21 3.28
CA LYS A 108 11.97 -1.87 3.71
C LYS A 108 10.95 -0.85 4.17
N LEU A 109 9.67 -1.15 3.98
CA LEU A 109 8.62 -0.33 4.56
C LEU A 109 8.55 -0.58 6.08
N ASP A 110 8.67 0.49 6.87
CA ASP A 110 8.39 0.44 8.30
C ASP A 110 6.96 0.87 8.59
N GLN A 111 6.54 2.05 8.11
CA GLN A 111 5.22 2.61 8.44
C GLN A 111 4.51 3.17 7.23
N ALA A 112 3.17 3.15 7.30
CA ALA A 112 2.31 3.89 6.39
C ALA A 112 1.38 4.70 7.29
N ILE A 113 1.46 6.02 7.20
CA ILE A 113 0.84 6.97 8.11
C ILE A 113 -0.15 7.79 7.30
N SER A 114 -1.39 7.96 7.78
CA SER A 114 -2.32 8.92 7.20
C SER A 114 -1.79 10.32 7.39
N ASN A 115 -1.75 11.12 6.33
CA ASN A 115 -1.19 12.47 6.37
C ASN A 115 -2.07 13.41 5.56
N THR A 116 -2.89 14.19 6.25
CA THR A 116 -3.83 15.15 5.63
C THR A 116 -3.13 16.34 4.97
N ALA A 117 -1.84 16.57 5.26
CA ALA A 117 -1.06 17.59 4.58
C ALA A 117 -0.62 17.16 3.17
N VAL A 118 -0.76 15.88 2.82
CA VAL A 118 -0.53 15.38 1.46
C VAL A 118 -1.79 15.60 0.63
N ASP A 119 -1.73 16.58 -0.27
CA ASP A 119 -2.83 16.89 -1.18
C ASP A 119 -2.96 15.84 -2.28
N CYS A 120 -4.16 15.27 -2.40
CA CYS A 120 -4.51 14.24 -3.37
C CYS A 120 -5.59 14.68 -4.36
N THR A 121 -5.99 15.97 -4.34
CA THR A 121 -7.06 16.50 -5.19
C THR A 121 -6.75 16.38 -6.68
N ALA A 122 -5.48 16.51 -7.06
CA ALA A 122 -5.01 16.38 -8.44
C ALA A 122 -4.81 14.91 -8.89
N VAL A 123 -4.97 13.93 -8.00
CA VAL A 123 -4.75 12.51 -8.34
C VAL A 123 -5.99 11.96 -9.02
N VAL A 124 -5.89 11.76 -10.33
CA VAL A 124 -6.93 11.12 -11.13
C VAL A 124 -6.77 9.60 -11.04
N PRO A 125 -7.83 8.83 -10.69
CA PRO A 125 -7.75 7.38 -10.72
C PRO A 125 -7.44 6.88 -12.13
N GLN A 126 -6.34 6.17 -12.30
CA GLN A 126 -6.05 5.48 -13.55
C GLN A 126 -6.85 4.18 -13.63
N GLY A 127 -7.60 4.02 -14.72
CA GLY A 127 -8.49 2.89 -14.99
C GLY A 127 -9.84 3.38 -15.50
N ARG A 128 -10.15 3.03 -16.76
CA ARG A 128 -11.36 3.43 -17.51
C ARG A 128 -12.63 3.36 -16.64
N PRO A 129 -13.54 4.34 -16.71
CA PRO A 129 -14.94 4.03 -16.48
C PRO A 129 -15.34 3.00 -17.55
N ALA A 130 -15.84 1.84 -17.09
CA ALA A 130 -16.59 0.93 -17.95
C ALA A 130 -18.01 1.46 -18.05
#